data_AF-Q161U5-F1
#
_entry.id   AF-Q161U5-F1
#
_cell.length_a   1.000
_cell.length_b   1.000
_cell.length_c   1.000
_cell.angle_alpha   90.00
_cell.angle_beta   90.00
_cell.angle_gamma   90.00
#
_symmetry.space_group_name_H-M   'P 1'
#
loop_
_entity.id
_entity.type
_entity.pdbx_description
1 polymer ?
#
loop_
_entity_poly.entity_id
_entity_poly.type
_entity_poly.pdbx_seq_one_letter_code
_entity_poly.pdbx_strand_id
1 'polypeptide(L)'
;MRWQGEVLCEGRAKGEVLRIDAPLSFWGGVDPATSRVVLAGHPQYGVLIKGKIVVLHELIGSSSSSAVLLELIYRDVSPLALILGQRDAILPMGVVVARQMGWSTPPVLLVPDPQFASGVVLSIDRDGGIST
;
A
#
# COMPACT_ATOMS: atom_id res chain seq x y z
N MET A 1 15.57 10.89 9.39
CA MET A 1 15.50 11.66 8.13
C MET A 1 14.05 12.07 7.88
N ARG A 2 13.78 13.05 7.01
CA ARG A 2 12.41 13.50 6.68
C ARG A 2 12.21 13.58 5.17
N TRP A 3 11.04 13.15 4.71
CA TRP A 3 10.59 13.24 3.32
C TRP A 3 9.15 13.76 3.28
N GLN A 4 8.72 14.15 2.09
CA GLN A 4 7.38 14.64 1.82
C GLN A 4 6.78 13.85 0.64
N GLY A 5 5.63 13.22 0.86
CA GLY A 5 4.82 12.63 -0.22
C GLY A 5 3.64 13.51 -0.62
N GLU A 6 3.17 13.35 -1.86
CA GLU A 6 1.85 13.86 -2.24
C GLU A 6 0.78 12.94 -1.62
N VAL A 7 -0.17 13.55 -0.92
CA VAL A 7 -1.26 12.81 -0.26
C VAL A 7 -2.34 12.48 -1.29
N LEU A 8 -2.51 11.19 -1.59
CA LEU A 8 -3.64 10.69 -2.38
C LEU A 8 -4.84 10.35 -1.47
N CYS A 9 -4.55 9.80 -0.29
CA CYS A 9 -5.52 9.52 0.76
C CYS A 9 -4.90 9.86 2.12
N GLU A 10 -5.41 10.89 2.81
CA GLU A 10 -4.86 11.38 4.09
C GLU A 10 -4.91 10.37 5.24
N GLY A 11 -3.96 10.36 6.15
CA GLY A 11 -4.03 9.47 7.32
C GLY A 11 -2.71 9.42 8.07
N ARG A 12 -2.66 8.57 9.09
CA ARG A 12 -1.44 8.33 9.87
C ARG A 12 -1.12 6.86 9.90
N ALA A 13 0.15 6.53 9.84
CA ALA A 13 0.62 5.16 9.99
C ALA A 13 2.00 5.16 10.62
N LYS A 14 2.31 4.12 11.38
CA LYS A 14 3.67 3.84 11.83
C LYS A 14 3.89 2.34 11.77
N GLY A 15 4.96 1.93 11.10
CA GLY A 15 5.23 0.51 10.92
C GLY A 15 6.48 0.23 10.13
N GLU A 16 6.81 -1.05 10.06
CA GLU A 16 7.93 -1.55 9.28
C GLU A 16 7.60 -1.52 7.79
N VAL A 17 8.57 -1.09 6.98
CA VAL A 17 8.48 -1.07 5.53
C VAL A 17 8.57 -2.48 4.97
N LEU A 18 7.67 -2.78 4.03
CA LEU A 18 7.80 -3.86 3.07
C LEU A 18 7.94 -3.23 1.68
N ARG A 19 9.15 -3.25 1.13
CA ARG A 19 9.39 -2.89 -0.26
C ARG A 19 9.02 -4.06 -1.17
N ILE A 20 8.24 -3.77 -2.19
CA ILE A 20 7.94 -4.69 -3.28
C ILE A 20 9.00 -4.47 -4.37
N ASP A 21 9.80 -5.49 -4.65
CA ASP A 21 11.01 -5.37 -5.49
C ASP A 21 10.77 -5.61 -6.98
N ALA A 22 9.56 -6.04 -7.34
CA ALA A 22 9.12 -6.19 -8.73
C ALA A 22 7.69 -5.65 -8.88
N PRO A 23 7.23 -5.37 -10.11
CA PRO A 23 5.85 -4.95 -10.34
C PRO A 23 4.85 -5.97 -9.78
N LEU A 24 3.85 -5.48 -9.05
CA LEU A 24 2.82 -6.32 -8.42
C LEU A 24 1.42 -5.87 -8.85
N SER A 25 0.57 -6.83 -9.24
CA SER A 25 -0.88 -6.62 -9.38
C SER A 25 -1.57 -7.02 -8.09
N PHE A 26 -2.47 -6.20 -7.57
CA PHE A 26 -3.36 -6.64 -6.48
C PHE A 26 -4.38 -7.65 -7.01
N TRP A 27 -4.87 -7.48 -8.25
CA TRP A 27 -5.69 -8.48 -8.91
C TRP A 27 -4.86 -9.72 -9.27
N GLY A 28 -5.08 -10.82 -8.55
CA GLY A 28 -4.41 -12.11 -8.77
C GLY A 28 -2.99 -12.23 -8.20
N GLY A 29 -2.37 -11.14 -7.78
CA GLY A 29 -1.05 -11.16 -7.12
C GLY A 29 -1.10 -11.04 -5.60
N VAL A 30 -2.24 -10.66 -5.02
CA VAL A 30 -2.47 -10.63 -3.58
C VAL A 30 -3.74 -11.40 -3.25
N ASP A 31 -3.66 -12.32 -2.29
CA ASP A 31 -4.81 -13.04 -1.76
C ASP A 31 -5.65 -12.08 -0.88
N PRO A 32 -6.90 -11.74 -1.29
CA PRO A 32 -7.73 -10.80 -0.55
C PRO A 32 -8.15 -11.32 0.84
N ALA A 33 -8.13 -12.63 1.06
CA ALA A 33 -8.51 -13.21 2.35
C ALA A 33 -7.39 -13.09 3.39
N THR A 34 -6.13 -13.20 2.95
CA THR A 34 -4.99 -13.33 3.86
C THR A 34 -3.98 -12.19 3.77
N SER A 35 -4.06 -11.32 2.76
CA SER A 35 -3.07 -10.30 2.40
C SER A 35 -1.72 -10.88 1.92
N ARG A 36 -1.67 -12.17 1.62
CA ARG A 36 -0.44 -12.82 1.15
C ARG A 36 -0.17 -12.47 -0.31
N VAL A 37 1.08 -12.16 -0.65
CA VAL A 37 1.51 -12.09 -2.05
C VAL A 37 1.53 -13.50 -2.63
N VAL A 38 0.75 -13.73 -3.68
CA VAL A 38 0.56 -15.04 -4.32
C VAL A 38 0.94 -15.04 -5.80
N LEU A 39 1.48 -13.94 -6.31
CA LEU A 39 2.00 -13.87 -7.68
C LEU A 39 3.20 -14.82 -7.85
N ALA A 40 3.02 -15.90 -8.60
CA ALA A 40 4.05 -16.92 -8.78
C ALA A 40 5.36 -16.31 -9.33
N GLY A 41 6.50 -16.69 -8.73
CA GLY A 41 7.82 -16.20 -9.12
C GLY A 41 8.15 -14.77 -8.64
N HIS A 42 7.24 -14.08 -7.97
CA HIS A 42 7.49 -12.74 -7.44
C HIS A 42 8.48 -12.79 -6.25
N PRO A 43 9.43 -11.84 -6.11
CA PRO A 43 10.41 -11.85 -5.02
C PRO A 43 9.79 -11.88 -3.62
N GLN A 44 8.66 -11.19 -3.43
CA GLN A 44 7.88 -11.19 -2.18
C GLN A 44 6.83 -12.32 -2.08
N TYR A 45 6.88 -13.37 -2.92
CA TYR A 45 5.91 -14.47 -2.82
C TYR A 45 5.85 -15.07 -1.41
N GLY A 46 4.64 -15.26 -0.89
CA GLY A 46 4.40 -15.81 0.45
C GLY A 46 4.41 -14.79 1.59
N VAL A 47 4.90 -13.57 1.34
CA VAL A 47 4.95 -12.49 2.34
C VAL A 47 3.57 -11.89 2.55
N LEU A 48 3.25 -11.51 3.79
CA LEU A 48 2.01 -10.80 4.15
C LEU A 48 2.21 -9.29 4.05
N ILE A 49 1.25 -8.59 3.46
CA ILE A 49 1.25 -7.12 3.40
C ILE A 49 0.52 -6.47 4.59
N LYS A 50 -0.34 -7.22 5.28
CA LYS A 50 -1.03 -6.74 6.50
C LYS A 50 -0.01 -6.22 7.51
N GLY A 51 -0.32 -5.07 8.11
CA GLY A 51 0.50 -4.53 9.21
C GLY A 51 1.84 -3.93 8.77
N LYS A 52 2.09 -3.78 7.47
CA LYS A 52 3.31 -3.18 6.90
C LYS A 52 3.01 -1.84 6.23
N ILE A 53 4.02 -0.97 6.15
CA ILE A 53 4.03 0.16 5.22
C ILE A 53 4.54 -0.38 3.89
N VAL A 54 3.65 -0.53 2.91
CA VAL A 54 3.98 -1.18 1.65
C VAL A 54 4.44 -0.13 0.65
N VAL A 55 5.66 -0.33 0.12
CA VAL A 55 6.26 0.53 -0.89
C VAL A 55 6.20 -0.18 -2.23
N LEU A 56 5.45 0.38 -3.17
CA LEU A 56 5.24 -0.13 -4.52
C LEU A 56 5.92 0.82 -5.50
N HIS A 57 7.09 0.44 -6.03
CA HIS A 57 7.76 1.26 -7.04
C HIS A 57 6.92 1.31 -8.33
N GLU A 58 6.43 0.15 -8.76
CA GLU A 58 5.60 -0.02 -9.95
C GLU A 58 4.45 -1.01 -9.66
N LEU A 59 3.31 -0.78 -10.31
CA LEU A 59 2.14 -1.64 -10.26
C LEU A 59 1.95 -2.32 -11.62
N ILE A 60 1.53 -3.59 -11.60
CA ILE A 60 0.92 -4.20 -12.78
C ILE A 60 -0.54 -3.75 -12.78
N GLY A 61 -0.90 -2.85 -13.71
CA GLY A 61 -2.22 -2.22 -13.76
C GLY A 61 -3.36 -3.22 -13.93
N SER A 62 -4.49 -2.96 -13.24
CA SER A 62 -5.76 -3.69 -13.41
C SER A 62 -6.89 -2.90 -12.74
N SER A 63 -8.01 -2.70 -13.45
CA SER A 63 -9.22 -2.04 -12.90
C SER A 63 -9.73 -2.70 -11.61
N SER A 64 -9.54 -4.01 -11.47
CA SER A 64 -10.03 -4.81 -10.34
C SER A 64 -9.14 -4.72 -9.09
N SER A 65 -7.95 -4.13 -9.18
CA SER A 65 -7.06 -3.93 -8.02
C SER A 65 -7.70 -3.09 -6.92
N SER A 66 -8.58 -2.15 -7.29
CA SER A 66 -9.38 -1.33 -6.37
C SER A 66 -10.30 -2.17 -5.48
N ALA A 67 -10.98 -3.17 -6.06
CA ALA A 67 -11.88 -4.08 -5.36
C ALA A 67 -11.12 -4.99 -4.39
N VAL A 68 -9.93 -5.46 -4.80
CA VAL A 68 -9.06 -6.26 -3.92
C VAL A 68 -8.61 -5.43 -2.72
N LEU A 69 -8.17 -4.18 -2.91
CA LEU A 69 -7.79 -3.33 -1.78
C LEU A 69 -8.98 -3.04 -0.86
N LEU A 70 -10.17 -2.80 -1.41
CA LEU A 70 -11.39 -2.64 -0.62
C LEU A 70 -11.70 -3.88 0.22
N GLU A 71 -11.54 -5.08 -0.34
CA GLU A 71 -11.75 -6.33 0.38
C GLU A 71 -10.71 -6.54 1.50
N LEU A 72 -9.45 -6.22 1.26
CA LEU A 72 -8.41 -6.25 2.30
C LEU A 72 -8.75 -5.32 3.46
N ILE A 73 -9.27 -4.12 3.18
CA ILE A 73 -9.72 -3.16 4.21
C ILE A 73 -10.94 -3.71 4.96
N TYR A 74 -11.95 -4.20 4.24
CA TYR A 74 -13.15 -4.79 4.81
C TYR A 74 -12.84 -5.94 5.78
N ARG A 75 -11.87 -6.78 5.44
CA ARG A 75 -11.43 -7.93 6.24
C ARG A 75 -10.42 -7.58 7.33
N ASP A 76 -10.08 -6.30 7.50
CA ASP A 76 -9.05 -5.84 8.44
C ASP A 76 -7.69 -6.54 8.23
N VAL A 77 -7.32 -6.78 6.96
CA VAL A 77 -6.02 -7.36 6.56
C VAL A 77 -5.25 -6.45 5.59
N SER A 78 -5.63 -5.18 5.49
CA SER A 78 -4.93 -4.20 4.67
C SER A 78 -3.54 -3.84 5.23
N PRO A 79 -2.64 -3.29 4.40
CA PRO A 79 -1.42 -2.65 4.90
C PRO A 79 -1.73 -1.47 5.82
N LEU A 80 -0.73 -1.04 6.60
CA LEU A 80 -0.82 0.17 7.44
C LEU A 80 -0.81 1.44 6.59
N ALA A 81 -0.07 1.43 5.49
CA ALA A 81 0.00 2.51 4.52
C ALA A 81 0.47 1.97 3.17
N LEU A 82 0.17 2.72 2.10
CA LEU A 82 0.71 2.51 0.77
C LEU A 82 1.56 3.72 0.36
N ILE A 83 2.77 3.46 -0.12
CA ILE A 83 3.62 4.45 -0.79
C ILE A 83 3.78 3.99 -2.24
N LEU A 84 3.25 4.77 -3.17
CA LEU A 84 3.31 4.50 -4.60
C LEU A 84 4.46 5.29 -5.22
N GLY A 85 5.28 4.62 -6.04
CA GLY A 85 6.36 5.24 -6.81
C GLY A 85 5.88 5.94 -8.08
N GLN A 86 4.72 5.53 -8.59
CA GLN A 86 4.06 6.08 -9.76
C GLN A 86 2.59 6.37 -9.43
N ARG A 87 2.02 7.38 -10.08
CA ARG A 87 0.61 7.73 -9.87
C ARG A 87 -0.28 6.63 -10.42
N ASP A 88 -1.20 6.14 -9.59
CA ASP A 88 -2.21 5.18 -9.98
C ASP A 88 -3.59 5.67 -9.55
N ALA A 89 -4.55 5.67 -10.47
CA ALA A 89 -5.91 6.15 -10.22
C ALA A 89 -6.86 5.05 -9.71
N ILE A 90 -6.42 3.79 -9.73
CA ILE A 90 -7.29 2.63 -9.55
C ILE A 90 -7.14 2.09 -8.13
N LEU A 91 -5.94 1.67 -7.74
CA LEU A 91 -5.68 1.06 -6.44
C LEU A 91 -6.15 1.96 -5.28
N PRO A 92 -5.84 3.28 -5.23
CA PRO A 92 -6.33 4.16 -4.16
C PRO A 92 -7.86 4.29 -4.11
N MET A 93 -8.58 3.98 -5.20
CA MET A 93 -10.05 4.04 -5.21
C MET A 93 -10.67 3.08 -4.17
N GLY A 94 -10.02 1.95 -3.89
CA GLY A 94 -10.46 1.03 -2.81
C GLY A 94 -10.47 1.72 -1.44
N VAL A 95 -9.49 2.58 -1.17
CA VAL A 95 -9.44 3.41 0.05
C VAL A 95 -10.53 4.47 0.04
N VAL A 96 -10.73 5.16 -1.09
CA VAL A 96 -11.76 6.20 -1.22
C VAL A 96 -13.16 5.61 -0.93
N VAL A 97 -13.49 4.46 -1.53
CA VAL A 97 -14.77 3.78 -1.29
C VAL A 97 -14.89 3.34 0.16
N ALA A 98 -13.85 2.73 0.74
CA ALA A 98 -13.87 2.31 2.15
C ALA A 98 -14.14 3.48 3.12
N ARG A 99 -13.61 4.69 2.83
CA ARG A 99 -13.93 5.89 3.63
C ARG A 99 -15.39 6.29 3.54
N GLN A 100 -15.99 6.23 2.35
CA GLN A 100 -17.42 6.52 2.19
C GLN A 100 -18.30 5.52 2.95
N MET A 101 -17.82 4.30 3.15
CA MET A 101 -18.47 3.30 4.00
C MET A 101 -18.24 3.51 5.51
N GLY A 102 -17.45 4.51 5.91
CA GLY A 102 -17.11 4.80 7.31
C GLY A 102 -16.08 3.85 7.90
N TRP A 103 -15.32 3.13 7.08
CA TRP A 103 -14.31 2.18 7.54
C TRP A 103 -12.97 2.87 7.85
N SER A 104 -12.17 2.24 8.72
CA SER A 104 -10.78 2.65 8.92
C SER A 104 -9.98 2.31 7.67
N THR A 105 -9.15 3.24 7.20
CA THR A 105 -8.40 3.07 5.94
C THR A 105 -6.94 3.47 6.08
N PRO A 106 -6.02 2.81 5.36
CA PRO A 106 -4.63 3.24 5.29
C PRO A 106 -4.50 4.59 4.56
N PRO A 107 -3.51 5.44 4.94
CA PRO A 107 -3.07 6.51 4.06
C PRO A 107 -2.42 5.96 2.79
N VAL A 108 -2.53 6.73 1.72
CA VAL A 108 -1.88 6.46 0.44
C VAL A 108 -1.12 7.70 0.00
N LEU A 109 0.18 7.55 -0.22
CA LEU A 109 1.07 8.62 -0.66
C LEU A 109 1.66 8.29 -2.03
N LEU A 110 1.85 9.32 -2.85
CA LEU A 110 2.71 9.27 -4.03
C LEU A 110 4.07 9.88 -3.66
N VAL A 111 5.13 9.09 -3.82
CA VAL A 111 6.51 9.52 -3.61
C VAL A 111 7.32 9.05 -4.82
N PRO A 112 7.70 9.94 -5.74
CA PRO A 112 8.54 9.57 -6.88
C PRO A 112 9.87 8.97 -6.41
N ASP A 113 10.27 7.85 -7.03
CA ASP A 113 11.48 7.09 -6.67
C ASP A 113 11.64 6.83 -5.15
N PRO A 114 10.72 6.08 -4.52
CA PRO A 114 10.79 5.86 -3.09
C PRO A 114 11.96 4.92 -2.75
N GLN A 115 12.97 5.40 -2.02
CA GLN A 115 14.19 4.63 -1.67
C GLN A 115 14.12 3.95 -0.28
N PHE A 116 12.91 3.72 0.23
CA PHE A 116 12.73 3.08 1.53
C PHE A 116 13.01 1.57 1.46
N ALA A 117 13.96 1.10 2.27
CA ALA A 117 14.34 -0.31 2.36
C ALA A 117 13.39 -1.09 3.28
N SER A 118 13.15 -2.37 2.96
CA SER A 118 12.42 -3.29 3.84
C SER A 118 13.10 -3.39 5.22
N GLY A 119 12.28 -3.50 6.28
CA GLY A 119 12.77 -3.61 7.67
C GLY A 119 13.00 -2.28 8.38
N VAL A 120 13.04 -1.15 7.66
CA VAL A 120 13.08 0.18 8.27
C VAL A 120 11.70 0.53 8.82
N VAL A 121 11.63 1.17 9.99
CA VAL A 121 10.38 1.69 10.54
C VAL A 121 10.16 3.11 10.03
N LEU A 122 8.97 3.38 9.48
CA LEU A 122 8.55 4.72 9.09
C LEU A 122 7.34 5.18 9.90
N SER A 123 7.22 6.49 10.06
CA SER A 123 6.02 7.19 10.53
C SER A 123 5.55 8.14 9.44
N ILE A 124 4.25 8.08 9.12
CA ILE A 124 3.54 8.92 8.15
C ILE A 124 2.53 9.78 8.89
N ASP A 125 2.54 11.09 8.65
CA ASP A 125 1.53 12.04 9.14
C ASP A 125 0.53 12.44 8.04
N ARG A 126 -0.57 13.08 8.44
CA ARG A 126 -1.73 13.41 7.60
C ARG A 126 -1.39 14.32 6.44
N ASP A 127 -0.40 15.18 6.62
CA ASP A 127 0.11 16.11 5.62
C ASP A 127 1.04 15.44 4.59
N GLY A 128 1.30 14.13 4.71
CA GLY A 128 2.21 13.38 3.86
C GLY A 128 3.67 13.44 4.31
N GLY A 129 3.95 14.00 5.50
CA GLY A 129 5.27 13.95 6.11
C GLY A 129 5.67 12.51 6.46
N ILE A 130 6.87 12.11 6.04
CA ILE A 130 7.44 10.78 6.29
C ILE A 130 8.71 10.94 7.13
N SER A 131 8.88 10.11 8.15
CA SER A 131 10.08 10.09 9.00
C SER A 131 10.45 8.67 9.44
N THR A 132 11.75 8.46 9.68
CA THR A 132 12.34 7.25 10.30
C THR A 132 12.51 7.45 11.79
#